data_AF-A0A1I5WN30-F1
#
_entry.id   AF-A0A1I5WN30-F1
#
_cell.length_a   1.000
_cell.length_b   1.000
_cell.length_c   1.000
_cell.angle_alpha   90.00
_cell.angle_beta   90.00
_cell.angle_gamma   90.00
#
_symmetry.space_group_name_H-M   'P 1'
#
loop_
_entity.id
_entity.type
_entity.pdbx_description
1 polymer ?
#
loop_
_entity_poly.entity_id
_entity_poly.type
_entity_poly.pdbx_seq_one_letter_code
_entity_poly.pdbx_strand_id
1 'polypeptide(L)'
;MLHYLNLFPAQSEDDVQALPRPFRENFAGAMRGMVEAGAPEGTDPSLVDRYTEKMGSARQPAGLHSLEGLVRWDLDAALREVAQPVALFVVRSIIAKEAIERYGDRIRIELVDLGSRHFPVESPAETTKLLAGEL
;
A
#
# COMPACT_ATOMS: atom_id res chain seq x y z
N MET A 1 1.72 1.45 -2.06
CA MET A 1 0.71 1.98 -1.11
C MET A 1 -0.49 2.52 -1.87
N LEU A 2 -0.35 3.55 -2.71
CA LEU A 2 -1.46 4.18 -3.45
C LEU A 2 -2.20 3.33 -4.51
N HIS A 3 -1.79 2.07 -4.73
CA HIS A 3 -2.62 1.13 -5.50
C HIS A 3 -3.94 0.79 -4.78
N TYR A 4 -4.00 0.97 -3.45
CA TYR A 4 -5.26 1.01 -2.69
C TYR A 4 -5.81 2.43 -2.59
N LEU A 5 -6.02 3.11 -3.71
CA LEU A 5 -6.44 4.51 -3.70
C LEU A 5 -7.67 4.74 -2.83
N ASN A 6 -8.60 3.78 -2.77
CA ASN A 6 -9.79 3.85 -1.93
C ASN A 6 -9.52 3.91 -0.42
N LEU A 7 -8.32 3.62 0.08
CA LEU A 7 -7.99 3.60 1.52
C LEU A 7 -7.36 4.90 2.05
N PHE A 8 -6.94 5.83 1.17
CA PHE A 8 -6.13 6.98 1.60
C PHE A 8 -6.87 8.32 1.69
N PRO A 9 -7.84 8.64 0.81
CA PRO A 9 -8.69 9.81 0.99
C PRO A 9 -9.53 9.70 2.26
N ALA A 10 -9.99 10.85 2.75
CA ALA A 10 -11.01 10.89 3.80
C ALA A 10 -12.19 9.97 3.46
N GLN A 11 -12.50 9.07 4.38
CA GLN A 11 -13.61 8.13 4.27
C GLN A 11 -14.86 8.68 4.97
N SER A 12 -16.04 8.28 4.50
CA SER A 12 -17.27 8.49 5.28
C SER A 12 -17.26 7.59 6.52
N GLU A 13 -18.03 7.93 7.56
CA GLU A 13 -18.13 7.06 8.74
C GLU A 13 -18.69 5.68 8.37
N ASP A 14 -19.60 5.60 7.40
CA ASP A 14 -20.14 4.33 6.90
C ASP A 14 -19.03 3.48 6.27
N ASP A 15 -18.15 4.08 5.45
CA ASP A 15 -17.01 3.39 4.83
C ASP A 15 -15.97 2.96 5.88
N VAL A 16 -15.73 3.79 6.89
CA VAL A 16 -14.86 3.47 8.04
C VAL A 16 -15.32 2.21 8.77
N GLN A 17 -16.64 1.99 8.85
CA GLN A 17 -17.19 0.79 9.47
C GLN A 17 -17.24 -0.40 8.51
N ALA A 18 -17.50 -0.16 7.22
CA ALA A 18 -17.68 -1.19 6.21
C ALA A 18 -16.36 -1.81 5.73
N LEU A 19 -15.35 -1.00 5.43
CA LEU A 19 -14.08 -1.45 4.85
C LEU A 19 -13.34 -2.50 5.71
N PRO A 20 -13.26 -2.36 7.06
CA PRO A 20 -12.62 -3.37 7.91
C PRO A 20 -13.45 -4.63 8.13
N ARG A 21 -14.74 -4.67 7.74
CA ARG A 21 -15.65 -5.77 8.06
C ARG A 21 -15.13 -7.16 7.64
N PRO A 22 -14.59 -7.36 6.42
CA PRO A 22 -14.03 -8.65 6.04
C PRO A 22 -12.85 -9.08 6.95
N PHE A 23 -12.08 -8.13 7.46
CA PHE A 23 -10.96 -8.39 8.38
C PHE A 23 -11.43 -8.76 9.79
N ARG A 24 -12.60 -8.28 10.22
CA ARG A 24 -13.22 -8.70 11.49
C ARG A 24 -13.73 -10.14 11.42
N GLU A 25 -14.23 -10.55 10.26
CA GLU A 25 -14.79 -11.88 10.03
C GLU A 25 -13.70 -12.93 9.77
N ASN A 26 -12.72 -12.61 8.93
CA ASN A 26 -11.61 -13.48 8.59
C ASN A 26 -10.36 -12.65 8.24
N PHE A 27 -9.59 -12.27 9.27
CA PHE A 27 -8.40 -11.44 9.11
C PHE A 27 -7.39 -12.04 8.12
N ALA A 28 -7.04 -13.32 8.28
CA ALA A 28 -6.04 -13.96 7.42
C ALA A 28 -6.50 -14.08 5.96
N GLY A 29 -7.77 -14.44 5.74
CA GLY A 29 -8.35 -14.51 4.39
C GLY A 29 -8.44 -13.15 3.71
N ALA A 30 -8.91 -12.12 4.43
CA ALA A 30 -8.96 -10.75 3.91
C ALA A 30 -7.54 -10.20 3.63
N MET A 31 -6.55 -10.56 4.46
CA MET A 31 -5.16 -10.19 4.22
C MET A 31 -4.59 -10.81 2.94
N ARG A 32 -4.98 -12.04 2.58
CA ARG A 32 -4.55 -12.65 1.31
C ARG A 32 -4.97 -11.79 0.11
N GLY A 33 -6.23 -11.34 0.09
CA GLY A 33 -6.72 -10.45 -0.97
C GLY A 33 -5.92 -9.14 -1.08
N MET A 34 -5.49 -8.57 0.05
CA MET A 34 -4.60 -7.39 0.06
C MET A 34 -3.14 -7.69 -0.33
N VAL A 35 -2.69 -8.93 -0.26
CA VAL A 35 -1.36 -9.29 -0.77
C VAL A 35 -1.46 -9.46 -2.28
N GLU A 36 -2.46 -10.20 -2.76
CA GLU A 36 -2.71 -10.46 -4.17
C GLU A 36 -2.96 -9.17 -4.98
N ALA A 37 -3.77 -8.24 -4.48
CA ALA A 37 -4.00 -6.96 -5.17
C ALA A 37 -2.75 -6.05 -5.22
N GLY A 38 -1.71 -6.33 -4.44
CA GLY A 38 -0.42 -5.65 -4.49
C GLY A 38 0.68 -6.41 -5.25
N ALA A 39 0.33 -7.55 -5.87
CA ALA A 39 1.22 -8.40 -6.64
C ALA A 39 0.92 -8.23 -8.15
N PRO A 40 1.84 -7.64 -8.93
CA PRO A 40 1.69 -7.56 -10.38
C PRO A 40 1.55 -8.94 -11.05
N GLU A 41 1.04 -8.96 -12.28
CA GLU A 41 1.07 -10.16 -13.13
C GLU A 41 2.49 -10.72 -13.24
N GLY A 42 2.63 -12.04 -13.12
CA GLY A 42 3.92 -12.71 -13.13
C GLY A 42 4.66 -12.72 -11.80
N THR A 43 4.10 -12.16 -10.72
CA THR A 43 4.67 -12.31 -9.37
C THR A 43 4.71 -13.80 -9.00
N ASP A 44 5.86 -14.25 -8.46
CA ASP A 44 6.02 -15.62 -7.98
C ASP A 44 4.94 -15.96 -6.92
N PRO A 45 4.09 -16.99 -7.15
CA PRO A 45 3.05 -17.37 -6.19
C PRO A 45 3.59 -17.68 -4.79
N SER A 46 4.83 -18.19 -4.67
CA SER A 46 5.44 -18.49 -3.38
C SER A 46 5.72 -17.22 -2.55
N LEU A 47 5.95 -16.07 -3.21
CA LEU A 47 6.07 -14.78 -2.53
C LEU A 47 4.71 -14.31 -2.00
N VAL A 48 3.64 -14.48 -2.80
CA VAL A 48 2.27 -14.15 -2.37
C VAL A 48 1.89 -14.97 -1.13
N ASP A 49 2.16 -16.27 -1.14
CA ASP A 49 1.88 -17.14 0.01
C ASP A 49 2.70 -16.74 1.24
N ARG A 50 4.00 -16.48 1.08
CA ARG A 50 4.88 -16.03 2.17
C ARG A 50 4.44 -14.69 2.77
N TYR A 51 4.05 -13.72 1.95
CA TYR A 51 3.56 -12.44 2.45
C TYR A 51 2.19 -12.56 3.09
N THR A 52 1.32 -13.42 2.56
CA THR A 52 0.02 -13.74 3.16
C THR A 52 0.18 -14.32 4.56
N GLU A 53 1.06 -15.32 4.72
CA GLU A 53 1.36 -15.91 6.04
C GLU A 53 1.91 -14.86 7.00
N LYS A 54 2.93 -14.10 6.55
CA LYS A 54 3.55 -13.06 7.37
C LYS A 54 2.54 -12.01 7.83
N MET A 55 1.75 -11.45 6.91
CA MET A 55 0.80 -10.39 7.26
C MET A 55 -0.42 -10.93 8.03
N GLY A 56 -0.92 -12.11 7.67
CA GLY A 56 -2.03 -12.78 8.34
C GLY A 56 -1.72 -13.19 9.78
N SER A 57 -0.44 -13.38 10.12
CA SER A 57 0.01 -13.70 11.48
C SER A 57 0.09 -12.50 12.44
N ALA A 58 -0.31 -11.29 12.01
CA ALA A 58 -0.37 -10.14 12.88
C ALA A 58 -1.20 -10.42 14.14
N ARG A 59 -0.64 -10.12 15.32
CA ARG A 59 -1.30 -10.35 16.61
C ARG A 59 -2.64 -9.59 16.66
N GLN A 60 -3.71 -10.28 17.03
CA GLN A 60 -5.03 -9.69 17.19
C GLN A 60 -5.29 -9.28 18.65
N PRO A 61 -6.04 -8.18 18.88
CA PRO A 61 -6.73 -7.33 17.89
C PRO A 61 -5.87 -6.21 17.29
N ALA A 62 -4.55 -6.19 17.55
CA ALA A 62 -3.69 -5.08 17.12
C ALA A 62 -3.61 -4.92 15.59
N GLY A 63 -3.57 -6.03 14.83
CA GLY A 63 -3.60 -6.01 13.37
C GLY A 63 -4.88 -5.35 12.83
N LEU A 64 -6.04 -5.76 13.34
CA LEU A 64 -7.33 -5.14 13.00
C LEU A 64 -7.37 -3.65 13.35
N HIS A 65 -6.98 -3.26 14.57
CA HIS A 65 -6.98 -1.85 14.98
C HIS A 65 -6.06 -0.98 14.11
N SER A 66 -4.94 -1.54 13.64
CA SER A 66 -4.03 -0.83 12.72
C SER A 66 -4.71 -0.55 11.38
N LEU A 67 -5.49 -1.51 10.88
CA LEU A 67 -6.27 -1.36 9.66
C LEU A 67 -7.40 -0.33 9.84
N GLU A 68 -8.10 -0.37 10.97
CA GLU A 68 -9.14 0.60 11.31
C GLU A 68 -8.58 2.02 11.47
N GLY A 69 -7.35 2.15 11.97
CA GLY A 69 -6.63 3.42 12.00
C GLY A 69 -6.27 3.92 10.60
N LEU A 70 -5.80 3.01 9.72
CA LEU A 70 -5.50 3.34 8.32
C LEU A 70 -6.73 3.85 7.58
N VAL A 71 -7.88 3.17 7.72
CA VAL A 71 -9.12 3.57 7.04
C VAL A 71 -9.64 4.93 7.53
N ARG A 72 -9.38 5.29 8.79
CA ARG A 72 -9.74 6.62 9.34
C ARG A 72 -8.77 7.73 8.95
N TRP A 73 -7.62 7.38 8.40
CA TRP A 73 -6.60 8.38 8.07
C TRP A 73 -6.99 9.16 6.82
N ASP A 74 -6.88 10.48 6.89
CA ASP A 74 -7.05 11.37 5.74
C ASP A 74 -5.67 11.79 5.20
N LEU A 75 -5.20 11.10 4.16
CA LEU A 75 -3.96 11.44 3.47
C LEU A 75 -4.07 12.81 2.77
N ASP A 76 -5.25 13.22 2.32
CA ASP A 76 -5.41 14.51 1.65
C ASP A 76 -5.18 15.66 2.64
N ALA A 77 -5.71 15.56 3.86
CA ALA A 77 -5.42 16.50 4.93
C ALA A 77 -3.94 16.48 5.30
N ALA A 78 -3.36 15.29 5.51
CA ALA A 78 -1.96 15.17 5.86
C ALA A 78 -1.04 15.84 4.82
N LEU A 79 -1.26 15.59 3.52
CA LEU A 79 -0.46 16.18 2.45
C LEU A 79 -0.62 17.69 2.31
N ARG A 80 -1.75 18.28 2.75
CA ARG A 80 -1.92 19.74 2.77
C ARG A 80 -1.07 20.42 3.85
N GLU A 81 -0.75 19.69 4.92
CA GLU A 81 0.02 20.22 6.05
C GLU A 81 1.54 19.99 5.89
N VAL A 82 1.95 19.10 4.99
CA VAL A 82 3.36 18.80 4.73
C VAL A 82 3.99 19.93 3.92
N ALA A 83 5.01 20.57 4.50
CA ALA A 83 5.78 21.63 3.84
C ALA A 83 7.00 21.08 3.06
N GLN A 84 7.48 19.89 3.41
CA GLN A 84 8.65 19.28 2.80
C GLN A 84 8.28 18.60 1.47
N PRO A 85 9.19 18.59 0.49
CA PRO A 85 8.98 17.79 -0.72
C PRO A 85 8.82 16.30 -0.38
N VAL A 86 7.76 15.68 -0.91
CA VAL A 86 7.50 14.25 -0.75
C VAL A 86 7.79 13.53 -2.07
N ALA A 87 8.60 12.48 -2.02
CA ALA A 87 8.83 11.56 -3.13
C ALA A 87 8.22 10.20 -2.81
N LEU A 88 7.49 9.64 -3.79
CA LEU A 88 6.90 8.31 -3.71
C LEU A 88 7.47 7.43 -4.82
N PHE A 89 8.15 6.36 -4.45
CA PHE A 89 8.51 5.28 -5.38
C PHE A 89 7.42 4.22 -5.38
N VAL A 90 6.90 3.89 -6.55
CA VAL A 90 5.79 2.94 -6.69
C VAL A 90 5.93 2.12 -7.96
N VAL A 91 5.60 0.83 -7.87
CA VAL A 91 5.67 -0.08 -9.00
C VAL A 91 4.65 0.33 -10.08
N ARG A 92 5.13 0.53 -11.30
CA ARG A 92 4.36 1.04 -12.44
C ARG A 92 3.12 0.21 -12.73
N SER A 93 3.24 -1.11 -12.68
CA SER A 93 2.19 -2.05 -13.07
C SER A 93 1.04 -2.16 -12.08
N ILE A 94 1.16 -1.60 -10.86
CA ILE A 94 0.12 -1.71 -9.83
C ILE A 94 -0.51 -0.36 -9.46
N ILE A 95 0.11 0.77 -9.78
CA ILE A 95 -0.48 2.07 -9.42
C ILE A 95 -1.65 2.42 -10.34
N ALA A 96 -2.76 2.84 -9.72
CA ALA A 96 -3.91 3.38 -10.43
C ALA A 96 -3.61 4.79 -11.00
N LYS A 97 -4.06 5.07 -12.22
CA LYS A 97 -3.86 6.38 -12.87
C LYS A 97 -4.48 7.51 -12.03
N GLU A 98 -5.62 7.23 -11.43
CA GLU A 98 -6.39 8.11 -10.56
C GLU A 98 -5.57 8.53 -9.33
N ALA A 99 -4.65 7.68 -8.84
CA ALA A 99 -3.77 8.04 -7.73
C ALA A 99 -2.72 9.07 -8.17
N ILE A 100 -2.21 8.94 -9.39
CA ILE A 100 -1.26 9.91 -9.98
C ILE A 100 -1.98 11.25 -10.19
N GLU A 101 -3.18 11.22 -10.76
CA GLU A 101 -3.98 12.43 -11.00
C GLU A 101 -4.37 13.14 -9.69
N ARG A 102 -4.71 12.40 -8.64
CA ARG A 102 -5.11 12.97 -7.34
C ARG A 102 -3.97 13.62 -6.56
N TYR A 103 -2.78 13.02 -6.61
CA TYR A 103 -1.68 13.36 -5.71
C TYR A 103 -0.44 13.93 -6.39
N GLY A 104 -0.36 13.89 -7.73
CA GLY A 104 0.82 14.35 -8.48
C GLY A 104 1.11 15.84 -8.34
N ASP A 105 0.16 16.64 -7.86
CA ASP A 105 0.35 18.06 -7.53
C ASP A 105 1.11 18.28 -6.21
N ARG A 106 1.10 17.28 -5.31
CA ARG A 106 1.65 17.34 -3.95
C ARG A 106 2.80 16.36 -3.71
N ILE A 107 2.86 15.28 -4.49
CA ILE A 107 3.85 14.21 -4.38
C ILE A 107 4.58 14.08 -5.71
N ARG A 108 5.92 14.03 -5.67
CA ARG A 108 6.72 13.57 -6.82
C ARG A 108 6.62 12.04 -6.90
N ILE A 109 5.83 11.54 -7.84
CA ILE A 109 5.59 10.10 -8.02
C ILE A 109 6.57 9.55 -9.05
N GLU A 110 7.49 8.70 -8.58
CA GLU A 110 8.48 8.02 -9.40
C GLU A 110 8.03 6.57 -9.63
N LEU A 111 7.80 6.25 -10.91
CA LEU A 111 7.35 4.93 -11.34
C LEU A 111 8.54 4.01 -11.54
N VAL A 112 8.58 2.90 -10.83
CA VAL A 112 9.66 1.91 -10.90
C VAL A 112 9.17 0.58 -11.43
N ASP A 113 10.09 -0.21 -11.97
CA ASP A 113 9.83 -1.54 -12.50
C ASP A 113 10.61 -2.58 -11.68
N LEU A 114 10.40 -2.53 -10.35
CA LEU A 114 11.03 -3.42 -9.36
C LEU A 114 9.96 -4.24 -8.64
N GLY A 115 9.96 -5.55 -8.86
CA GLY A 115 9.20 -6.53 -8.06
C GLY A 115 7.71 -6.17 -7.82
N SER A 116 7.23 -6.53 -6.62
CA SER A 116 5.89 -6.22 -6.13
C SER A 116 5.88 -4.97 -5.24
N ARG A 117 4.76 -4.69 -4.56
CA ARG A 117 4.73 -3.70 -3.47
C ARG A 117 5.80 -3.91 -2.39
N HIS A 118 6.41 -5.09 -2.29
CA HIS A 118 7.49 -5.41 -1.36
C HIS A 118 8.89 -5.36 -1.98
N PHE A 119 9.06 -4.67 -3.13
CA PHE A 119 10.34 -4.54 -3.83
C PHE A 119 11.56 -4.16 -2.97
N PRO A 120 11.47 -3.39 -1.86
CA PRO A 120 12.62 -3.15 -1.01
C PRO A 120 13.21 -4.43 -0.39
N VAL A 121 12.35 -5.43 -0.16
CA VAL A 121 12.74 -6.74 0.39
C VAL A 121 13.15 -7.70 -0.74
N GLU A 122 12.48 -7.62 -1.88
CA GLU A 122 12.70 -8.53 -3.02
C GLU A 122 13.94 -8.16 -3.84
N SER A 123 14.28 -6.87 -3.91
CA SER A 123 15.40 -6.32 -4.70
C SER A 123 16.15 -5.24 -3.92
N PRO A 124 16.83 -5.59 -2.80
CA PRO A 124 17.43 -4.63 -1.89
C PRO A 124 18.59 -3.83 -2.51
N ALA A 125 19.38 -4.45 -3.40
CA ALA A 125 20.52 -3.79 -4.04
C ALA A 125 20.04 -2.73 -5.05
N GLU A 126 19.05 -3.08 -5.86
CA GLU A 126 18.39 -2.21 -6.82
C GLU A 126 17.65 -1.08 -6.09
N THR A 127 16.96 -1.40 -4.99
CA THR A 127 16.32 -0.38 -4.14
C THR A 127 17.35 0.60 -3.58
N THR A 128 18.54 0.14 -3.21
CA THR A 128 19.62 1.03 -2.73
C THR A 128 20.07 1.97 -3.84
N LYS A 129 20.30 1.46 -5.05
CA LYS A 129 20.65 2.29 -6.22
C LYS A 129 19.56 3.32 -6.53
N LEU A 130 18.29 2.92 -6.44
CA LEU A 130 17.14 3.81 -6.65
C LEU A 130 17.17 4.97 -5.66
N LEU A 131 17.37 4.68 -4.38
CA LEU A 131 17.42 5.69 -3.32
C LEU A 131 18.67 6.59 -3.42
N ALA A 132 19.76 6.09 -3.99
CA ALA A 132 20.97 6.86 -4.28
C ALA A 132 20.87 7.71 -5.57
N GLY A 133 19.83 7.53 -6.39
CA GLY A 133 19.69 8.20 -7.69
C GLY A 133 20.60 7.60 -8.78
N GLU A 134 20.92 6.32 -8.67
CA GLU A 134 21.84 5.58 -9.54
C GLU A 134 21.12 4.61 -10.49
N LEU A 135 19.80 4.74 -10.61
CA LEU A 135 18.93 3.94 -11.48
C LEU A 135 18.29 4.80 -12.58
#